data_AF-A0A352TC10-F1
#
_entry.id   AF-A0A352TC10-F1
#
_cell.length_a   1.000
_cell.length_b   1.000
_cell.length_c   1.000
_cell.angle_alpha   90.00
_cell.angle_beta   90.00
_cell.angle_gamma   90.00
#
_symmetry.space_group_name_H-M   'P 1'
#
loop_
_entity.id
_entity.type
_entity.pdbx_description
1 polymer ?
#
loop_
_entity_poly.entity_id
_entity_poly.type
_entity_poly.pdbx_seq_one_letter_code
_entity_poly.pdbx_strand_id
1 'polypeptide(L)'
;MKRFFLCLALLVSTNFAHALMIYRPSNSGGINDIRCYLKIEDMEGNDVTLTAANVWYSWYDTFKTVHTYEKSPYLSGGMIMHIFFNPGTYKLTFYTPLEKQNAYDTSLPHTGQSWNSNTYIYNTEDKKLKAIFVSPVANENGFYIGSWHIDYKAPQYYIYTKPYRIYE
;
A
#
# COMPACT_ATOMS: atom_id res chain seq x y z
N MET A 1 -37.07 -16.47 -4.17
CA MET A 1 -36.21 -15.26 -4.25
C MET A 1 -35.20 -15.10 -3.10
N LYS A 2 -35.52 -15.44 -1.83
CA LYS A 2 -34.56 -15.32 -0.70
C LYS A 2 -33.30 -16.20 -0.77
N ARG A 3 -33.35 -17.35 -1.46
CA ARG A 3 -32.18 -18.26 -1.61
C ARG A 3 -31.11 -17.74 -2.59
N PHE A 4 -31.49 -16.90 -3.55
CA PHE A 4 -30.56 -16.36 -4.55
C PHE A 4 -29.67 -15.25 -3.96
N PHE A 5 -30.22 -14.42 -3.06
CA PHE A 5 -29.47 -13.38 -2.36
C PHE A 5 -28.45 -13.95 -1.36
N LEU A 6 -28.74 -15.10 -0.74
CA LEU A 6 -27.81 -15.75 0.19
C LEU A 6 -26.57 -16.27 -0.54
N CYS A 7 -26.72 -16.85 -1.73
CA CYS A 7 -25.60 -17.33 -2.53
C CYS A 7 -24.70 -16.18 -3.04
N LEU A 8 -25.28 -15.03 -3.39
CA LEU A 8 -24.49 -13.88 -3.86
C LEU A 8 -23.66 -13.25 -2.73
N ALA A 9 -24.20 -13.14 -1.52
CA ALA A 9 -23.46 -12.66 -0.34
C ALA A 9 -22.35 -13.63 0.11
N LEU A 10 -22.57 -14.95 -0.03
CA LEU A 10 -21.55 -15.97 0.20
C LEU A 10 -20.43 -15.92 -0.86
N LEU A 11 -20.74 -15.69 -2.13
CA LEU A 11 -19.74 -15.54 -3.20
C LEU A 11 -18.88 -14.28 -3.06
N VAL A 12 -19.46 -13.17 -2.58
CA VAL A 12 -18.71 -11.93 -2.32
C VAL A 12 -17.80 -12.09 -1.10
N SER A 13 -18.24 -12.78 -0.05
CA SER A 13 -17.40 -13.03 1.15
C SER A 13 -16.29 -14.07 0.93
N THR A 14 -16.46 -15.04 0.03
CA THR A 14 -15.39 -16.00 -0.31
C THR A 14 -14.28 -15.40 -1.17
N ASN A 15 -14.56 -14.33 -1.94
CA ASN A 15 -13.52 -13.65 -2.70
C ASN A 15 -12.51 -12.94 -1.78
N PHE A 16 -12.97 -12.26 -0.73
CA PHE A 16 -12.08 -11.61 0.25
C PHE A 16 -11.17 -12.57 1.01
N ALA A 17 -11.51 -13.86 1.09
CA ALA A 17 -10.65 -14.85 1.74
C ALA A 17 -9.32 -15.09 1.00
N HIS A 18 -9.20 -14.65 -0.26
CA HIS A 18 -8.04 -14.85 -1.13
C HIS A 18 -7.25 -13.56 -1.43
N ALA A 19 -7.70 -12.41 -0.93
CA ALA A 19 -6.99 -11.15 -1.14
C ALA A 19 -5.79 -11.02 -0.19
N LEU A 20 -4.67 -10.53 -0.72
CA LEU A 20 -3.64 -9.89 0.10
C LEU A 20 -4.12 -8.48 0.44
N MET A 21 -4.21 -8.17 1.72
CA MET A 21 -4.50 -6.84 2.23
C MET A 21 -3.20 -6.08 2.47
N ILE A 22 -3.08 -4.89 1.91
CA ILE A 22 -1.96 -3.99 2.14
C ILE A 22 -2.48 -2.76 2.85
N TYR A 23 -2.04 -2.59 4.09
CA TYR A 23 -2.41 -1.47 4.93
C TYR A 23 -1.40 -0.35 4.78
N ARG A 24 -1.89 0.85 4.51
CA ARG A 24 -1.13 2.06 4.75
C ARG A 24 -1.75 2.83 5.92
N PRO A 25 -1.18 2.73 7.14
CA PRO A 25 -1.71 3.43 8.30
C PRO A 25 -1.83 4.94 8.07
N SER A 26 -2.81 5.56 8.73
CA SER A 26 -2.92 7.01 8.74
C SER A 26 -1.78 7.61 9.55
N ASN A 27 -1.28 8.75 9.08
CA ASN A 27 -0.19 9.52 9.66
C ASN A 27 -0.57 11.02 9.73
N SER A 28 0.40 11.93 9.83
CA SER A 28 0.15 13.37 9.96
C SER A 28 0.34 14.15 8.66
N GLY A 29 -0.57 15.10 8.38
CA GLY A 29 -0.38 16.16 7.39
C GLY A 29 -0.06 15.64 5.98
N GLY A 30 0.85 16.34 5.28
CA GLY A 30 1.20 16.06 3.89
C GLY A 30 1.73 14.65 3.63
N ILE A 31 2.18 13.92 4.66
CA ILE A 31 2.61 12.53 4.50
C ILE A 31 1.45 11.65 4.06
N ASN A 32 0.23 11.86 4.57
CA ASN A 32 -0.94 11.09 4.13
C ASN A 32 -1.25 11.29 2.65
N ASP A 33 -0.92 12.46 2.13
CA ASP A 33 -1.18 12.85 0.75
C ASP A 33 -0.13 12.28 -0.23
N ILE A 34 1.07 11.94 0.25
CA ILE A 34 2.09 11.28 -0.58
C ILE A 34 1.57 9.92 -1.03
N ARG A 35 1.39 9.74 -2.34
CA ARG A 35 0.93 8.46 -2.89
C ARG A 35 2.06 7.43 -2.86
N CYS A 36 1.74 6.25 -2.33
CA CYS A 36 2.62 5.10 -2.27
C CYS A 36 2.18 4.12 -3.37
N TYR A 37 2.82 4.17 -4.54
CA TYR A 37 2.46 3.36 -5.70
C TYR A 37 2.98 1.94 -5.56
N LEU A 38 2.13 0.96 -5.88
CA LEU A 38 2.51 -0.45 -5.92
C LEU A 38 3.13 -0.76 -7.29
N LYS A 39 4.23 -1.51 -7.27
CA LYS A 39 4.77 -2.24 -8.41
C LYS A 39 4.74 -3.73 -8.11
N ILE A 40 4.29 -4.51 -9.09
CA ILE A 40 4.30 -5.98 -9.06
C ILE A 40 5.21 -6.45 -10.17
N GLU A 41 6.21 -7.25 -9.81
CA GLU A 41 7.07 -7.95 -10.76
C GLU A 41 6.88 -9.45 -10.61
N ASP A 42 6.94 -10.18 -11.71
CA ASP A 42 7.07 -11.63 -11.65
C ASP A 42 8.49 -12.03 -11.22
N MET A 43 8.74 -13.33 -11.09
CA MET A 43 10.05 -13.82 -10.66
C MET A 43 11.15 -13.61 -11.71
N GLU A 44 10.80 -13.42 -12.98
CA GLU A 44 11.71 -13.11 -14.10
C GLU A 44 12.06 -11.61 -14.16
N GLY A 45 11.32 -10.76 -13.44
CA GLY A 45 11.54 -9.31 -13.37
C GLY A 45 10.70 -8.51 -14.35
N ASN A 46 9.68 -9.11 -14.98
CA ASN A 46 8.75 -8.38 -15.83
C ASN A 46 7.76 -7.59 -14.96
N ASP A 47 7.49 -6.33 -15.33
CA ASP A 47 6.45 -5.54 -14.68
C ASP A 47 5.07 -6.04 -15.10
N VAL A 48 4.34 -6.60 -14.13
CA VAL A 48 3.01 -7.18 -14.29
C VAL A 48 1.98 -6.48 -13.43
N THR A 49 2.26 -5.24 -13.00
CA THR A 49 1.44 -4.45 -12.06
C THR A 49 -0.04 -4.38 -12.43
N LEU A 50 -0.35 -4.32 -13.73
CA LEU A 50 -1.72 -4.15 -14.23
C LEU A 50 -2.38 -5.45 -14.73
N THR A 51 -1.63 -6.55 -14.78
CA THR A 51 -2.07 -7.80 -15.41
C THR A 51 -2.08 -8.98 -14.44
N ALA A 52 -1.24 -8.95 -13.41
CA ALA A 52 -1.14 -10.04 -12.43
C ALA A 52 -2.30 -10.09 -11.43
N ALA A 53 -3.01 -8.98 -11.24
CA ALA A 53 -4.01 -8.89 -10.17
C ALA A 53 -5.12 -7.87 -10.44
N ASN A 54 -6.24 -8.04 -9.72
CA ASN A 54 -7.26 -7.02 -9.56
C ASN A 54 -7.08 -6.31 -8.21
N VAL A 55 -7.22 -4.98 -8.20
CA VAL A 55 -6.96 -4.15 -7.02
C VAL A 55 -8.21 -3.40 -6.60
N TRP A 56 -8.65 -3.60 -5.35
CA TRP A 56 -9.78 -2.91 -4.74
C TRP A 56 -9.31 -2.10 -3.53
N TYR A 57 -10.09 -1.11 -3.12
CA TYR A 57 -9.73 -0.22 -2.01
C TYR A 57 -10.82 -0.14 -0.96
N SER A 58 -10.40 0.10 0.28
CA SER A 58 -11.25 0.55 1.38
C SER A 58 -10.48 1.51 2.29
N TRP A 59 -11.17 2.31 3.09
CA TRP A 59 -10.55 3.14 4.12
C TRP A 59 -10.55 2.41 5.46
N TYR A 60 -9.57 2.72 6.30
CA TYR A 60 -9.42 2.14 7.64
C TYR A 60 -10.58 2.52 8.58
N ASP A 61 -11.15 3.71 8.43
CA ASP A 61 -12.24 4.26 9.24
C ASP A 61 -13.63 4.15 8.58
N THR A 62 -13.68 3.93 7.26
CA THR A 62 -14.91 3.82 6.49
C THR A 62 -14.84 2.67 5.49
N PHE A 63 -15.52 1.57 5.82
CA PHE A 63 -15.83 0.51 4.86
C PHE A 63 -16.91 1.00 3.88
N LYS A 64 -16.57 1.86 2.93
CA LYS A 64 -17.44 2.18 1.77
C LYS A 64 -16.77 3.16 0.83
N THR A 65 -15.95 2.68 -0.11
CA THR A 65 -15.96 3.10 -1.53
C THR A 65 -14.87 2.39 -2.33
N VAL A 66 -15.26 1.86 -3.48
CA VAL A 66 -14.36 1.30 -4.50
C VAL A 66 -13.94 2.45 -5.40
N HIS A 67 -12.65 2.78 -5.41
CA HIS A 67 -12.10 3.80 -6.30
C HIS A 67 -11.06 3.17 -7.23
N THR A 68 -11.41 2.98 -8.50
CA THR A 68 -10.40 2.77 -9.55
C THR A 68 -9.76 4.12 -9.84
N TYR A 69 -8.62 4.41 -9.22
CA TYR A 69 -7.91 5.68 -9.38
C TYR A 69 -6.53 5.45 -10.02
N GLU A 70 -6.25 6.23 -11.07
CA GLU A 70 -5.05 6.24 -11.92
C GLU A 70 -4.67 4.90 -12.60
N LYS A 71 -3.85 5.00 -13.66
CA LYS A 71 -3.36 3.84 -14.44
C LYS A 71 -2.44 2.91 -13.63
N SER A 72 -2.21 3.17 -12.35
CA SER A 72 -1.30 2.41 -11.48
C SER A 72 -1.84 2.41 -10.04
N PRO A 73 -1.87 1.24 -9.38
CA PRO A 73 -2.40 1.12 -8.02
C PRO A 73 -1.55 1.87 -6.98
N TYR A 74 -2.18 2.57 -6.03
CA TYR A 74 -1.48 3.32 -4.98
C TYR A 74 -2.26 3.39 -3.66
N LEU A 75 -1.56 3.72 -2.57
CA LEU A 75 -2.13 3.95 -1.24
C LEU A 75 -1.90 5.39 -0.76
N SER A 76 -2.95 6.03 -0.26
CA SER A 76 -2.92 7.23 0.61
C SER A 76 -2.96 6.84 2.10
N GLY A 77 -2.65 7.76 3.00
CA GLY A 77 -2.67 7.51 4.45
C GLY A 77 -4.07 7.07 4.92
N GLY A 78 -4.15 5.98 5.66
CA GLY A 78 -5.42 5.41 6.13
C GLY A 78 -6.13 4.49 5.12
N MET A 79 -5.53 4.20 3.97
CA MET A 79 -6.09 3.29 2.97
C MET A 79 -5.69 1.83 3.21
N ILE A 80 -6.54 0.93 2.73
CA ILE A 80 -6.29 -0.50 2.61
C ILE A 80 -6.49 -0.87 1.14
N MET A 81 -5.50 -1.55 0.57
CA MET A 81 -5.54 -2.12 -0.77
C MET A 81 -5.78 -3.62 -0.67
N HIS A 82 -6.78 -4.12 -1.37
CA HIS A 82 -7.11 -5.54 -1.45
C HIS A 82 -6.69 -6.04 -2.83
N ILE A 83 -5.71 -6.95 -2.87
CA ILE A 83 -5.16 -7.46 -4.12
C ILE A 83 -5.57 -8.91 -4.32
N PHE A 84 -6.28 -9.15 -5.42
CA PHE A 84 -6.70 -10.47 -5.86
C PHE A 84 -5.78 -10.92 -7.00
N PHE A 85 -4.74 -11.67 -6.64
CA PHE A 85 -3.73 -12.16 -7.58
C PHE A 85 -4.22 -13.36 -8.39
N ASN A 86 -3.76 -13.47 -9.63
CA ASN A 86 -3.70 -14.74 -10.33
C ASN A 86 -2.70 -15.68 -9.63
N PRO A 87 -2.84 -17.01 -9.72
CA PRO A 87 -1.90 -17.94 -9.08
C PRO A 87 -0.45 -17.69 -9.52
N GLY A 88 0.47 -17.59 -8.56
CA GLY A 88 1.89 -17.36 -8.83
C GLY A 88 2.70 -16.91 -7.61
N THR A 89 3.95 -16.55 -7.86
CA THR A 89 4.82 -15.86 -6.90
C THR A 89 5.25 -14.54 -7.49
N TYR A 90 5.14 -13.46 -6.71
CA TYR A 90 5.35 -12.10 -7.15
C TYR A 90 6.26 -11.34 -6.19
N LYS A 91 7.03 -10.40 -6.75
CA LYS A 91 7.78 -9.39 -5.99
C LYS A 91 6.95 -8.12 -5.93
N LEU A 92 6.64 -7.68 -4.72
CA LEU A 92 5.93 -6.45 -4.46
C LEU A 92 6.92 -5.41 -3.98
N THR A 93 6.89 -4.23 -4.58
CA THR A 93 7.61 -3.04 -4.12
C THR A 93 6.69 -1.84 -4.14
N PHE A 94 7.00 -0.86 -3.31
CA PHE A 94 6.30 0.40 -3.24
C PHE A 94 7.22 1.56 -3.53
N TYR A 95 6.72 2.53 -4.27
CA TYR A 95 7.51 3.68 -4.67
C TYR A 95 6.70 4.98 -4.75
N THR A 96 7.41 6.09 -4.65
CA THR A 96 6.89 7.43 -4.97
C THR A 96 7.92 8.13 -5.87
N PRO A 97 7.61 8.36 -7.15
CA PRO A 97 8.49 9.10 -8.05
C PRO A 97 8.80 10.51 -7.55
N LEU A 98 9.99 11.01 -7.81
CA LEU A 98 10.44 12.33 -7.35
C LEU A 98 9.47 13.46 -7.72
N GLU A 99 8.98 13.44 -8.95
CA GLU A 99 8.02 14.42 -9.48
C GLU A 99 6.64 14.36 -8.81
N LYS A 100 6.34 13.26 -8.12
CA LYS A 100 5.08 13.04 -7.37
C LYS A 100 5.24 13.32 -5.87
N GLN A 101 6.44 13.61 -5.37
CA GLN A 101 6.70 13.92 -3.95
C GLN A 101 6.40 15.38 -3.60
N ASN A 102 6.51 16.30 -4.56
CA ASN A 102 6.50 17.75 -4.30
C ASN A 102 5.11 18.41 -4.43
N ALA A 103 4.06 17.64 -4.69
CA ALA A 103 2.77 18.23 -5.04
C ALA A 103 1.98 18.79 -3.83
N TYR A 104 2.39 18.52 -2.58
CA TYR A 104 1.51 18.75 -1.43
C TYR A 104 2.11 19.49 -0.23
N ASP A 105 3.43 19.46 0.04
CA ASP A 105 3.97 20.04 1.28
C ASP A 105 5.51 20.20 1.25
N THR A 106 6.02 21.40 1.56
CA THR A 106 7.47 21.69 1.66
C THR A 106 8.12 21.13 2.93
N SER A 107 7.31 20.63 3.87
CA SER A 107 7.77 19.93 5.08
C SER A 107 8.02 18.43 4.85
N LEU A 108 8.11 18.01 3.58
CA LEU A 108 8.44 16.63 3.22
C LEU A 108 9.94 16.49 2.92
N PRO A 109 10.54 15.30 3.16
CA PRO A 109 11.93 15.05 2.83
C PRO A 109 12.17 15.19 1.33
N HIS A 110 12.88 16.24 0.94
CA HIS A 110 13.40 16.40 -0.42
C HIS A 110 14.73 15.66 -0.54
N THR A 111 14.64 14.36 -0.79
CA THR A 111 15.83 13.51 -0.93
C THR A 111 16.52 13.67 -2.28
N GLY A 112 15.86 14.33 -3.25
CA GLY A 112 16.33 14.39 -4.64
C GLY A 112 16.23 13.06 -5.38
N GLN A 113 15.55 12.05 -4.81
CA GLN A 113 15.40 10.71 -5.37
C GLN A 113 14.00 10.15 -5.11
N SER A 114 13.61 9.13 -5.87
CA SER A 114 12.36 8.40 -5.64
C SER A 114 12.36 7.72 -4.26
N TRP A 115 11.23 7.75 -3.56
CA TRP A 115 11.07 6.96 -2.34
C TRP A 115 10.80 5.53 -2.76
N ASN A 116 11.56 4.57 -2.24
CA ASN A 116 11.40 3.16 -2.56
C ASN A 116 11.30 2.33 -1.27
N SER A 117 10.64 1.19 -1.36
CA SER A 117 10.60 0.18 -0.30
C SER A 117 11.61 -0.95 -0.50
N ASN A 118 11.77 -1.76 0.53
CA ASN A 118 12.22 -3.14 0.39
C ASN A 118 11.25 -3.97 -0.48
N THR A 119 11.71 -5.11 -0.98
CA THR A 119 10.88 -6.07 -1.70
C THR A 119 10.18 -7.02 -0.75
N TYR A 120 8.91 -7.28 -0.99
CA TYR A 120 8.15 -8.35 -0.34
C TYR A 120 7.82 -9.45 -1.37
N ILE A 121 8.15 -10.70 -1.05
CA ILE A 121 7.83 -11.84 -1.92
C ILE A 121 6.50 -12.43 -1.45
N TYR A 122 5.51 -12.41 -2.34
CA TYR A 122 4.19 -12.98 -2.08
C TYR A 122 3.98 -14.24 -2.92
N ASN A 123 3.72 -15.37 -2.26
CA ASN A 123 3.30 -16.61 -2.90
C ASN A 123 1.81 -16.80 -2.67
N THR A 124 1.01 -16.86 -3.73
CA THR A 124 -0.45 -17.01 -3.64
C THR A 124 -0.90 -18.34 -3.04
N GLU A 125 -0.03 -19.34 -2.99
CA GLU A 125 -0.31 -20.64 -2.37
C GLU A 125 -0.14 -20.62 -0.85
N ASP A 126 0.57 -19.62 -0.29
CA ASP A 126 0.70 -19.47 1.15
C ASP A 126 -0.58 -18.90 1.77
N LYS A 127 -1.32 -19.78 2.46
CA LYS A 127 -2.61 -19.45 3.07
C LYS A 127 -2.48 -18.69 4.41
N LYS A 128 -1.26 -18.52 4.94
CA LYS A 128 -1.05 -18.03 6.31
C LYS A 128 -1.02 -16.50 6.41
N LEU A 129 -0.44 -15.82 5.43
CA LEU A 129 -0.32 -14.36 5.46
C LEU A 129 -1.29 -13.70 4.49
N LYS A 130 -2.21 -12.92 5.03
CA LYS A 130 -3.22 -12.18 4.25
C LYS A 130 -3.10 -10.67 4.40
N ALA A 131 -2.11 -10.20 5.16
CA ALA A 131 -1.93 -8.79 5.45
C ALA A 131 -0.44 -8.41 5.53
N ILE A 132 -0.10 -7.28 4.92
CA ILE A 132 1.17 -6.57 5.10
C ILE A 132 0.90 -5.08 5.32
N PHE A 133 1.88 -4.38 5.86
CA PHE A 133 1.83 -2.95 6.13
C PHE A 133 2.91 -2.27 5.32
N VAL A 134 2.55 -1.16 4.68
CA VAL A 134 3.50 -0.23 4.06
C VAL A 134 3.48 1.07 4.83
N SER A 135 4.65 1.51 5.29
CA SER A 135 4.79 2.70 6.13
C SER A 135 5.98 3.55 5.68
N PRO A 136 5.90 4.87 5.84
CA PRO A 136 7.05 5.74 5.57
C PRO A 136 8.13 5.51 6.63
N VAL A 137 9.39 5.60 6.24
CA VAL A 137 10.54 5.40 7.14
C VAL A 137 10.95 6.71 7.78
N ALA A 138 11.31 6.65 9.05
CA ALA A 138 11.94 7.73 9.77
C ALA A 138 13.27 7.34 10.39
N ASN A 139 14.10 8.35 10.66
CA ASN A 139 15.33 8.19 11.41
C ASN A 139 15.06 8.00 12.91
N GLU A 140 16.14 7.80 13.68
CA GLU A 140 16.11 7.63 15.14
C GLU A 140 15.44 8.79 15.89
N ASN A 141 15.41 9.98 15.30
CA ASN A 141 14.78 11.18 15.86
C ASN A 141 13.30 11.34 15.48
N GLY A 142 12.75 10.36 14.74
CA GLY A 142 11.36 10.35 14.31
C GLY A 142 11.05 11.27 13.13
N PHE A 143 12.06 11.71 12.36
CA PHE A 143 11.86 12.48 11.13
C PHE A 143 11.89 11.57 9.90
N TYR A 144 10.97 11.81 8.97
CA TYR A 144 10.94 11.08 7.71
C TYR A 144 12.24 11.23 6.92
N ILE A 145 12.67 10.14 6.28
CA ILE A 145 13.89 10.12 5.45
C ILE A 145 13.62 9.92 3.97
N GLY A 146 12.34 9.87 3.58
CA GLY A 146 11.93 9.72 2.19
C GLY A 146 12.14 8.32 1.62
N SER A 147 11.59 7.33 2.30
CA SER A 147 11.59 5.92 1.90
C SER A 147 10.35 5.23 2.46
N TRP A 148 10.00 4.08 1.89
CA TRP A 148 8.92 3.21 2.33
C TRP A 148 9.49 1.94 2.97
N HIS A 149 8.70 1.28 3.80
CA HIS A 149 9.04 -0.02 4.34
C HIS A 149 7.81 -0.92 4.39
N ILE A 150 8.00 -2.15 3.91
CA ILE A 150 7.01 -3.22 3.96
C ILE A 150 7.37 -4.16 5.11
N ASP A 151 6.40 -4.42 5.98
CA ASP A 151 6.50 -5.41 7.05
C ASP A 151 5.18 -6.20 7.19
N TYR A 152 5.25 -7.43 7.69
CA TYR A 152 4.08 -8.22 8.09
C TYR A 152 3.55 -7.78 9.46
N LYS A 153 4.35 -7.05 10.25
CA LYS A 153 3.91 -6.42 11.49
C LYS A 153 3.40 -5.01 11.23
N ALA A 154 2.34 -4.64 11.93
CA ALA A 154 1.93 -3.25 11.98
C ALA A 154 3.10 -2.41 12.54
N PRO A 155 3.36 -1.21 12.00
CA PRO A 155 4.37 -0.33 12.57
C PRO A 155 3.98 -0.03 14.03
N GLN A 156 4.97 0.09 14.91
CA GLN A 156 4.70 0.52 16.28
C GLN A 156 4.11 1.94 16.22
N TYR A 157 2.84 2.08 16.61
CA TYR A 157 2.02 3.31 16.57
C TYR A 157 2.62 4.53 17.32
N TYR A 158 3.80 4.40 17.92
CA TYR A 158 4.48 5.44 18.69
C TYR A 158 5.29 6.43 17.86
N ILE A 159 5.53 6.15 16.58
CA ILE A 159 6.17 7.11 15.70
C ILE A 159 5.11 7.71 14.78
N TYR A 160 4.23 8.54 15.36
CA TYR A 160 3.72 9.68 14.58
C TYR A 160 4.93 10.55 14.31
N THR A 161 5.56 10.20 13.20
CA THR A 161 6.78 10.74 12.63
C THR A 161 6.56 12.22 12.36
N LYS A 162 7.48 13.04 12.88
CA LYS A 162 7.43 14.49 12.72
C LYS A 162 7.67 14.84 11.25
N PRO A 163 6.95 15.84 10.69
CA PRO A 163 7.28 16.36 9.37
C PRO A 163 8.77 16.78 9.31
N TYR A 164 9.36 16.67 8.13
CA TYR A 164 10.76 16.97 7.90
C TYR A 164 11.05 18.43 8.26
N ARG A 165 12.16 18.67 8.97
CA ARG A 165 12.64 20.03 9.26
C ARG A 165 13.59 20.45 8.15
N ILE A 166 13.27 21.58 7.50
CA ILE A 166 14.27 22.33 6.75
C ILE A 166 15.20 22.93 7.81
N TYR A 167 16.49 22.58 7.77
CA TYR A 167 17.50 23.30 8.55
C TYR A 167 17.59 24.72 7.97
N GLU A 168 17.22 25.72 8.77
CA GLU A 168 17.59 27.12 8.56
C GLU A 168 19.03 27.37 9.02
#